data_AF-A0A2U8I395-F1
#
_entry.id   AF-A0A2U8I395-F1
#
_cell.length_a   1.000
_cell.length_b   1.000
_cell.length_c   1.000
_cell.angle_alpha   90.00
_cell.angle_beta   90.00
_cell.angle_gamma   90.00
#
_symmetry.space_group_name_H-M   'P 1'
#
loop_
_entity.id
_entity.type
_entity.pdbx_description
1 polymer ?
#
loop_
_entity_poly.entity_id
_entity_poly.type
_entity_poly.pdbx_seq_one_letter_code
_entity_poly.pdbx_strand_id
1 'polypeptide(L)'
;MGKTAFIHVNYRGTTDTVLPIMMGKTVSVKQKIRDVVRKGQHWDWPTLVKEKVNPILRGWGNYFKTGNSRKHFLSIANYTIWTLCIMLRKKHKKRGKGWRDHPPSWFYDYHGLFKLYSLSVTGDEGSRYARPVPS
;
A
#
# COMPACT_ATOMS: atom_id res chain seq x y z
N MET A 1 48.42 -6.68 -0.03
CA MET A 1 47.73 -7.98 0.08
C MET A 1 46.33 -7.77 0.64
N GLY A 2 45.34 -8.47 0.10
CA GLY A 2 43.94 -8.39 0.52
C GLY A 2 43.03 -7.74 -0.52
N LYS A 3 42.76 -8.47 -1.60
CA LYS A 3 41.73 -8.13 -2.60
C LYS A 3 40.36 -8.53 -2.04
N THR A 4 39.39 -7.62 -2.01
CA THR A 4 37.96 -7.97 -1.98
C THR A 4 37.24 -7.18 -3.06
N ALA A 5 36.99 -7.86 -4.17
CA ALA A 5 36.16 -7.37 -5.25
C ALA A 5 34.71 -7.29 -4.75
N PHE A 6 34.19 -6.08 -4.60
CA PHE A 6 32.75 -5.87 -4.50
C PHE A 6 32.20 -5.70 -5.91
N ILE A 7 31.47 -6.73 -6.31
CA ILE A 7 30.66 -6.85 -7.52
C ILE A 7 29.86 -5.56 -7.74
N HIS A 8 30.21 -4.85 -8.82
CA HIS A 8 29.48 -3.70 -9.32
C HIS A 8 28.08 -4.15 -9.74
N VAL A 9 27.06 -3.81 -8.97
CA VAL A 9 25.66 -3.82 -9.46
C VAL A 9 25.27 -2.37 -9.72
N ASN A 10 25.51 -1.94 -10.96
CA ASN A 10 25.07 -0.66 -11.49
C ASN A 10 23.53 -0.63 -11.58
N TYR A 11 22.87 0.03 -10.64
CA TYR A 11 21.54 0.60 -10.87
C TYR A 11 21.72 2.08 -11.22
N ARG A 12 21.99 2.34 -12.50
CA ARG A 12 22.23 3.68 -13.06
C ARG A 12 20.91 4.46 -13.12
N GLY A 13 20.84 5.56 -12.38
CA GLY A 13 19.92 6.68 -12.64
C GLY A 13 18.76 6.84 -11.66
N THR A 14 18.83 7.91 -10.84
CA THR A 14 17.70 8.54 -10.14
C THR A 14 17.25 7.93 -8.80
N THR A 15 18.17 7.66 -7.86
CA THR A 15 17.80 7.29 -6.47
C THR A 15 18.35 8.19 -5.36
N ASP A 16 19.28 9.09 -5.64
CA ASP A 16 20.00 9.79 -4.57
C ASP A 16 19.23 10.99 -3.97
N THR A 17 18.19 11.47 -4.65
CA THR A 17 17.33 12.58 -4.16
C THR A 17 15.86 12.20 -3.97
N VAL A 18 15.38 11.16 -4.67
CA VAL A 18 13.96 10.75 -4.61
C VAL A 18 13.64 9.93 -3.37
N LEU A 19 14.57 9.14 -2.82
CA LEU A 19 14.31 8.27 -1.67
C LEU A 19 13.96 9.03 -0.38
N PRO A 20 14.67 10.12 0.01
CA PRO A 20 14.31 10.90 1.19
C PRO A 20 12.96 11.63 1.03
N ILE A 21 12.70 12.21 -0.15
CA ILE A 21 11.43 12.88 -0.48
C ILE A 21 10.27 11.86 -0.45
N MET A 22 10.50 10.67 -1.01
CA MET A 22 9.53 9.59 -1.06
C MET A 22 9.25 9.01 0.33
N MET A 23 10.27 8.88 1.20
CA MET A 23 10.10 8.48 2.60
C MET A 23 9.22 9.48 3.37
N GLY A 24 9.51 10.79 3.28
CA GLY A 24 8.70 11.82 3.94
C GLY A 24 7.24 11.83 3.47
N LYS A 25 7.02 11.67 2.17
CA LYS A 25 5.66 11.62 1.59
C LYS A 25 4.92 10.30 1.88
N THR A 26 5.64 9.19 2.05
CA THR A 26 5.07 7.89 2.48
C THR A 26 4.57 7.98 3.93
N VAL A 27 5.31 8.65 4.81
CA VAL A 27 4.87 8.89 6.19
C VAL A 27 3.62 9.78 6.20
N SER A 28 3.60 10.83 5.39
CA SER A 28 2.45 11.72 5.25
C SER A 28 1.17 11.00 4.81
N VAL A 29 1.24 10.11 3.80
CA VAL A 29 0.03 9.39 3.34
C VAL A 29 -0.47 8.40 4.39
N LYS A 30 0.42 7.69 5.10
CA LYS A 30 0.02 6.79 6.20
C LYS A 30 -0.72 7.56 7.29
N GLN A 31 -0.22 8.75 7.63
CA GLN A 31 -0.88 9.61 8.61
C GLN A 31 -2.27 10.06 8.13
N LYS A 32 -2.38 10.54 6.88
CA LYS A 32 -3.68 10.91 6.29
C LYS A 32 -4.69 9.76 6.32
N ILE A 33 -4.27 8.56 5.94
CA ILE A 33 -5.11 7.36 5.98
C ILE A 33 -5.57 7.08 7.41
N ARG A 34 -4.65 7.08 8.38
CA ARG A 34 -4.97 6.85 9.79
C ARG A 34 -5.99 7.86 10.32
N ASP A 35 -5.84 9.14 9.98
CA ASP A 35 -6.72 10.19 10.47
C ASP A 35 -8.12 10.08 9.87
N VAL A 36 -8.22 9.79 8.56
CA VAL A 36 -9.50 9.51 7.90
C VAL A 36 -10.20 8.30 8.51
N VAL A 37 -9.48 7.19 8.70
CA VAL A 37 -10.06 5.97 9.29
C VAL A 37 -10.46 6.17 10.75
N ARG A 38 -9.68 6.94 11.52
CA ARG A 38 -10.05 7.28 12.91
C ARG A 38 -11.33 8.12 12.97
N LYS A 39 -11.44 9.16 12.12
CA LYS A 39 -12.62 10.02 12.07
C LYS A 39 -13.84 9.27 11.54
N GLY A 40 -13.65 8.39 10.56
CA GLY A 40 -14.72 7.67 9.88
C GLY A 40 -15.29 6.46 10.63
N GLN A 41 -15.06 6.30 11.94
CA GLN A 41 -15.66 5.20 12.71
C GLN A 41 -17.19 5.20 12.70
N HIS A 42 -17.81 6.38 12.52
CA HIS A 42 -19.25 6.55 12.44
C HIS A 42 -19.81 6.42 11.01
N TRP A 43 -18.95 6.45 9.99
CA TRP A 43 -19.38 6.29 8.60
C TRP A 43 -19.72 4.83 8.28
N ASP A 44 -20.57 4.66 7.28
CA ASP A 44 -20.78 3.40 6.60
C ASP A 44 -19.52 3.00 5.81
N TRP A 45 -19.41 1.69 5.57
CA TRP A 45 -18.22 1.09 4.98
C TRP A 45 -17.93 1.57 3.56
N PRO A 46 -18.91 1.58 2.64
CA PRO A 46 -18.72 2.11 1.29
C PRO A 46 -18.21 3.55 1.27
N THR A 47 -18.80 4.45 2.05
CA THR A 47 -18.37 5.86 2.14
C THR A 47 -16.92 5.99 2.60
N LEU A 48 -16.55 5.32 3.70
CA LEU A 48 -15.18 5.39 4.20
C LEU A 48 -14.16 4.91 3.14
N VAL A 49 -14.41 3.76 2.53
CA VAL A 49 -13.44 3.14 1.60
C VAL A 49 -13.43 3.87 0.27
N LYS A 50 -14.59 4.02 -0.39
CA LYS A 50 -14.68 4.52 -1.76
C LYS A 50 -14.51 6.03 -1.85
N GLU A 51 -15.05 6.80 -0.91
CA GLU A 51 -15.07 8.26 -1.02
C GLU A 51 -13.93 8.94 -0.26
N LYS A 52 -13.35 8.28 0.74
CA LYS A 52 -12.36 8.92 1.63
C LYS A 52 -10.98 8.30 1.49
N VAL A 53 -10.88 6.97 1.56
CA VAL A 53 -9.59 6.28 1.46
C VAL A 53 -9.10 6.18 0.01
N ASN A 54 -9.94 5.74 -0.91
CA ASN A 54 -9.55 5.52 -2.30
C ASN A 54 -9.01 6.78 -3.00
N PRO A 55 -9.58 7.99 -2.84
CA PRO A 55 -9.01 9.20 -3.45
C PRO A 55 -7.60 9.52 -2.94
N ILE A 56 -7.32 9.27 -1.65
CA ILE A 56 -5.97 9.44 -1.07
C ILE A 56 -4.99 8.47 -1.72
N LEU A 57 -5.38 7.19 -1.83
CA LEU A 57 -4.55 6.17 -2.46
C LEU A 57 -4.31 6.47 -3.94
N ARG A 58 -5.34 6.88 -4.68
CA ARG A 58 -5.23 7.24 -6.10
C ARG A 58 -4.32 8.46 -6.31
N GLY A 59 -4.53 9.53 -5.56
CA GLY A 59 -3.71 10.74 -5.66
C GLY A 59 -2.25 10.48 -5.32
N TRP A 60 -2.00 9.71 -4.26
CA TRP A 60 -0.65 9.30 -3.90
C TRP A 60 -0.04 8.36 -4.95
N GLY A 61 -0.76 7.33 -5.39
CA GLY A 61 -0.30 6.36 -6.38
C GLY A 61 0.06 7.01 -7.72
N ASN A 62 -0.75 7.95 -8.21
CA ASN A 62 -0.47 8.70 -9.43
C ASN A 62 0.78 9.57 -9.32
N TYR A 63 1.04 10.15 -8.15
CA TYR A 63 2.25 10.95 -7.92
C TYR A 63 3.54 10.10 -7.96
N PHE A 64 3.47 8.83 -7.56
CA PHE A 64 4.64 7.94 -7.41
C PHE A 64 4.75 6.86 -8.50
N LYS A 65 3.87 6.89 -9.51
CA LYS A 65 3.81 5.89 -10.60
C LYS A 65 5.10 5.84 -11.44
N THR A 66 5.84 6.93 -11.53
CA THR A 66 6.99 7.10 -12.45
C THR A 66 8.31 6.49 -11.96
N GLY A 67 8.35 5.77 -10.82
CA GLY A 67 9.58 5.18 -10.27
C GLY A 67 9.44 3.70 -9.89
N ASN A 68 10.55 3.04 -9.50
CA ASN A 68 10.60 1.67 -8.95
C ASN A 68 9.94 1.61 -7.54
N SER A 69 8.66 1.93 -7.50
CA SER A 69 7.88 2.25 -6.30
C SER A 69 7.12 1.04 -5.75
N ARG A 70 7.30 -0.16 -6.32
CA ARG A 70 6.54 -1.37 -5.97
C ARG A 70 6.59 -1.68 -4.48
N LYS A 71 7.77 -1.61 -3.86
CA LYS A 71 7.95 -1.82 -2.41
C LYS A 71 7.15 -0.81 -1.58
N HIS A 72 7.10 0.44 -2.01
CA HIS A 72 6.35 1.50 -1.34
C HIS A 72 4.83 1.33 -1.53
N PHE A 73 4.39 0.95 -2.72
CA PHE A 73 2.99 0.62 -3.00
C PHE A 73 2.49 -0.52 -2.12
N LEU A 74 3.28 -1.58 -1.99
CA LEU A 74 2.98 -2.68 -1.06
C LEU A 74 2.96 -2.21 0.40
N SER A 75 3.91 -1.36 0.81
CA SER A 75 3.94 -0.81 2.18
C SER A 75 2.67 -0.02 2.51
N ILE A 76 2.19 0.83 1.59
CA ILE A 76 0.96 1.62 1.80
C ILE A 76 -0.29 0.73 1.74
N ALA A 77 -0.36 -0.20 0.78
CA ALA A 77 -1.48 -1.14 0.67
C ALA A 77 -1.66 -1.96 1.95
N ASN A 78 -0.58 -2.60 2.42
CA ASN A 78 -0.58 -3.39 3.64
C ASN A 78 -0.95 -2.54 4.87
N TYR A 79 -0.40 -1.34 4.98
CA TYR A 79 -0.70 -0.42 6.07
C TYR A 79 -2.18 0.00 6.08
N THR A 80 -2.77 0.22 4.91
CA THR A 80 -4.17 0.60 4.77
C THR A 80 -5.08 -0.52 5.25
N ILE A 81 -4.85 -1.75 4.77
CA ILE A 81 -5.61 -2.93 5.21
C ILE A 81 -5.47 -3.12 6.71
N TRP A 82 -4.24 -3.05 7.24
CA TRP A 82 -3.97 -3.17 8.67
C TRP A 82 -4.78 -2.18 9.51
N THR A 83 -4.82 -0.93 9.05
CA THR A 83 -5.54 0.15 9.73
C THR A 83 -7.06 -0.07 9.69
N LEU A 84 -7.61 -0.52 8.57
CA LEU A 84 -9.02 -0.86 8.42
C LEU A 84 -9.42 -2.08 9.27
N CYS A 85 -8.61 -3.14 9.28
CA CYS A 85 -8.81 -4.31 10.15
C CYS A 85 -8.87 -3.93 11.64
N ILE A 86 -7.96 -3.07 12.08
CA ILE A 86 -7.96 -2.58 13.48
C ILE A 86 -9.21 -1.76 13.76
N MET A 87 -9.65 -0.93 12.81
CA MET A 87 -10.89 -0.17 12.97
C MET A 87 -12.10 -1.09 13.10
N LEU A 88 -12.24 -2.10 12.23
CA LEU A 88 -13.30 -3.12 12.28
C LEU A 88 -13.33 -3.84 13.61
N ARG A 89 -12.17 -4.31 14.06
CA ARG A 89 -12.04 -5.00 15.34
C ARG A 89 -12.55 -4.13 16.48
N LYS A 90 -12.16 -2.85 16.51
CA LYS A 90 -12.60 -1.90 17.53
C LYS A 90 -14.09 -1.60 17.43
N LYS A 91 -14.61 -1.36 16.22
CA LYS A 91 -16.04 -1.10 15.95
C LYS A 91 -16.91 -2.26 16.44
N HIS A 92 -16.51 -3.50 16.20
CA HIS A 92 -17.28 -4.71 16.53
C HIS A 92 -16.86 -5.38 17.86
N LYS A 93 -16.01 -4.73 18.67
CA LYS A 93 -15.54 -5.22 19.99
C LYS A 93 -15.02 -6.67 19.97
N LYS A 94 -14.39 -7.10 18.88
CA LYS A 94 -13.94 -8.49 18.69
C LYS A 94 -12.64 -8.76 19.46
N ARG A 95 -12.56 -9.92 20.13
CA ARG A 95 -11.34 -10.44 20.79
C ARG A 95 -10.52 -11.21 19.75
N GLY A 96 -9.36 -10.70 19.35
CA GLY A 96 -8.47 -11.32 18.36
C GLY A 96 -7.78 -10.33 17.44
N LYS A 97 -6.93 -10.81 16.51
CA LYS A 97 -6.17 -9.93 15.59
C LYS A 97 -7.00 -9.40 14.40
N GLY A 98 -8.16 -10.00 14.09
CA GLY A 98 -9.11 -9.54 13.06
C GLY A 98 -8.78 -9.92 11.61
N TRP A 99 -7.62 -10.55 11.36
CA TRP A 99 -7.17 -10.95 10.01
C TRP A 99 -7.92 -12.14 9.40
N ARG A 100 -8.44 -13.03 10.26
CA ARG A 100 -9.21 -14.20 9.81
C ARG A 100 -10.59 -13.79 9.31
N ASP A 101 -11.17 -12.78 9.96
CA ASP A 101 -12.51 -12.29 9.66
C ASP A 101 -12.51 -11.40 8.40
N HIS A 102 -11.40 -10.73 8.11
CA HIS A 102 -11.27 -9.77 7.02
C HIS A 102 -9.93 -9.98 6.27
N PRO A 103 -9.84 -10.97 5.36
CA PRO A 103 -8.65 -11.16 4.55
C PRO A 103 -8.44 -9.97 3.59
N PRO A 104 -7.21 -9.70 3.11
CA PRO A 104 -6.94 -8.63 2.15
C PRO A 104 -7.86 -8.62 0.92
N SER A 105 -8.19 -9.79 0.36
CA SER A 105 -9.12 -9.94 -0.76
C SER A 105 -10.50 -9.36 -0.46
N TRP A 106 -11.01 -9.53 0.77
CA TRP A 106 -12.32 -9.00 1.17
C TRP A 106 -12.42 -7.48 1.00
N PHE A 107 -11.36 -6.74 1.35
CA PHE A 107 -11.31 -5.28 1.16
C PHE A 107 -11.33 -4.89 -0.31
N TYR A 108 -10.63 -5.65 -1.15
CA TYR A 108 -10.52 -5.35 -2.56
C TYR A 108 -11.79 -5.70 -3.33
N ASP A 109 -12.29 -6.92 -3.13
CA ASP A 109 -13.29 -7.52 -3.98
C ASP A 109 -14.71 -7.12 -3.54
N TYR A 110 -14.96 -7.01 -2.23
CA TYR A 110 -16.28 -6.65 -1.69
C TYR A 110 -16.43 -5.16 -1.39
N HIS A 111 -15.36 -4.51 -0.90
CA HIS A 111 -15.41 -3.10 -0.51
C HIS A 111 -14.82 -2.14 -1.55
N GLY A 112 -14.22 -2.67 -2.62
CA GLY A 112 -13.68 -1.86 -3.71
C GLY A 112 -12.49 -1.01 -3.29
N LEU A 113 -11.68 -1.46 -2.33
CA LEU A 113 -10.45 -0.79 -1.95
C LEU A 113 -9.52 -0.71 -3.17
N PHE A 114 -8.85 0.42 -3.36
CA PHE A 114 -7.97 0.63 -4.50
C PHE A 114 -6.69 -0.23 -4.41
N LYS A 115 -6.42 -1.04 -5.45
CA LYS A 115 -5.23 -1.89 -5.57
C LYS A 115 -4.03 -1.05 -6.03
N LEU A 116 -3.31 -0.40 -5.10
CA LEU A 116 -2.14 0.44 -5.43
C LEU A 116 -1.08 -0.24 -6.31
N TYR A 117 -0.85 -1.53 -6.10
CA TYR A 117 0.12 -2.30 -6.88
C TYR A 117 -0.33 -2.56 -8.33
N SER A 118 -1.60 -2.34 -8.69
CA SER A 118 -2.03 -2.39 -10.10
C SER A 118 -1.52 -1.20 -10.91
N LEU A 119 -1.02 -0.14 -10.25
CA LEU A 119 -0.40 1.01 -10.92
C LEU A 119 1.07 0.79 -11.28
N SER A 120 1.75 -0.17 -10.64
CA SER A 120 3.13 -0.50 -11.02
C SER A 120 3.10 -1.37 -12.29
N VAL A 121 3.11 -0.70 -13.44
CA VAL A 121 3.52 -1.33 -14.70
C VAL A 121 5.04 -1.44 -14.64
N THR A 122 5.52 -2.56 -14.14
CA THR A 122 6.89 -2.99 -14.39
C THR A 122 6.78 -4.47 -14.67
N GLY A 123 6.90 -4.81 -15.96
CA GLY A 123 7.01 -6.18 -16.42
C GLY A 123 8.12 -6.86 -15.65
N ASP A 124 7.77 -7.96 -15.01
CA ASP A 124 8.70 -9.05 -14.79
C ASP A 124 7.86 -10.32 -14.66
N GLU A 125 7.75 -11.04 -15.76
CA GLU A 125 7.19 -12.39 -15.85
C GLU A 125 7.94 -13.37 -14.91
N GLY A 126 9.07 -12.95 -14.32
CA GLY A 126 9.89 -13.72 -13.38
C GLY A 126 9.58 -13.57 -11.88
N SER A 127 8.56 -12.80 -11.47
CA SER A 127 8.25 -12.70 -10.02
C SER A 127 7.57 -13.98 -9.53
N ARG A 128 8.27 -14.80 -8.73
CA ARG A 128 7.76 -16.02 -8.01
C ARG A 128 6.42 -15.84 -7.25
N TYR A 129 5.91 -14.62 -7.11
CA TYR A 129 4.66 -14.28 -6.44
C TYR A 129 3.63 -13.58 -7.36
N ALA A 130 3.87 -13.50 -8.67
CA ALA A 130 2.87 -13.08 -9.64
C ALA A 130 1.80 -14.20 -9.73
N ARG A 131 0.66 -14.00 -9.06
CA ARG A 131 -0.53 -14.81 -9.36
C ARG A 131 -1.19 -14.21 -10.60
N PRO A 132 -1.52 -15.00 -11.63
CA PRO A 132 -2.29 -14.52 -12.75
C PRO A 132 -3.66 -14.02 -12.25
N VAL A 133 -4.05 -12.83 -12.69
CA VAL A 133 -5.37 -12.25 -12.39
C VAL A 133 -6.32 -12.88 -13.42
N PRO A 134 -7.31 -13.69 -13.03
CA PRO A 134 -8.23 -14.28 -14.00
C PRO A 134 -9.12 -13.19 -14.60
N SER A 135 -9.31 -13.30 -15.92
CA SER A 135 -10.12 -12.45 -16.79
C SER A 135 -11.60 -12.44 -16.41
#